data_AF-A0A3C0X2I2-F1
#
_entry.id   AF-A0A3C0X2I2-F1
#
_cell.length_a   1.000
_cell.length_b   1.000
_cell.length_c   1.000
_cell.angle_alpha   90.00
_cell.angle_beta   90.00
_cell.angle_gamma   90.00
#
_symmetry.space_group_name_H-M   'P 1'
#
loop_
_entity.id
_entity.type
_entity.pdbx_description
1 polymer ?
#
loop_
_entity_poly.entity_id
_entity_poly.type
_entity_poly.pdbx_seq_one_letter_code
_entity_poly.pdbx_strand_id
1 'polypeptide(L)'
;MKKLLYILLFLQIISGVFIFFMLIGSNAFAAVLAGFSSLLQIALTFSVICNTEGVEQLSEETTWLRQKLKRLEEAVNPYNSPKSAVPAAYHGEVARGTWECVKCGTVNKAGTDTCQSCGAAYSAEINPTSNPYAKKKPRVSRFVK
;
A
#
# COMPACT_ATOMS: atom_id res chain seq x y z
N MET A 1 14.63 -5.03 -20.02
CA MET A 1 15.19 -3.86 -20.75
C MET A 1 16.72 -3.89 -20.82
N LYS A 2 17.43 -4.34 -19.78
CA LYS A 2 18.91 -4.44 -19.74
C LYS A 2 19.57 -5.11 -20.96
N LYS A 3 19.03 -6.24 -21.43
CA LYS A 3 19.56 -6.94 -22.62
C LYS A 3 19.58 -6.04 -23.87
N LEU A 4 18.56 -5.20 -24.06
CA LEU A 4 18.51 -4.25 -25.17
C LEU A 4 19.56 -3.14 -25.00
N LEU A 5 19.75 -2.62 -23.79
CA LEU A 5 20.78 -1.61 -23.51
C LEU A 5 22.20 -2.14 -23.78
N TYR A 6 22.49 -3.39 -23.42
CA TYR A 6 23.78 -4.02 -23.75
C TYR A 6 23.98 -4.22 -25.25
N ILE A 7 22.93 -4.61 -25.99
CA ILE A 7 22.99 -4.72 -27.45
C ILE A 7 23.25 -3.35 -28.07
N LEU A 8 22.56 -2.31 -27.61
CA LEU A 8 22.77 -0.93 -28.06
C LEU A 8 24.20 -0.45 -27.77
N LEU A 9 24.71 -0.70 -26.56
CA LEU A 9 26.10 -0.39 -26.19
C LEU A 9 27.11 -1.06 -27.14
N PHE A 10 26.90 -2.34 -27.44
CA PHE A 10 27.75 -3.08 -28.37
C PHE A 10 27.73 -2.49 -29.78
N LEU A 11 26.54 -2.19 -30.32
CA LEU A 11 26.39 -1.56 -31.62
C LEU A 11 27.06 -0.18 -31.66
N GLN A 12 26.95 0.59 -30.59
CA GLN A 12 27.51 1.94 -30.48
C GLN A 12 29.04 1.93 -30.47
N ILE A 13 29.66 0.94 -29.82
CA ILE A 13 31.11 0.72 -29.87
C ILE A 13 31.56 0.41 -31.30
N ILE A 14 30.90 -0.53 -31.98
CA ILE A 14 31.25 -0.90 -33.36
C ILE A 14 31.10 0.30 -34.29
N SER A 15 29.97 1.02 -34.21
CA SER A 15 29.74 2.20 -35.05
C SER A 15 30.74 3.31 -34.77
N GLY A 16 31.09 3.55 -33.51
CA GLY A 16 32.06 4.56 -33.12
C GLY A 16 33.45 4.29 -33.68
N VAL A 17 33.91 3.04 -33.55
CA VAL A 17 35.19 2.59 -34.11
C VAL A 17 35.18 2.70 -35.64
N PHE A 18 34.11 2.26 -36.30
CA PHE A 18 33.97 2.34 -37.76
C PHE A 18 34.02 3.79 -38.26
N ILE A 19 33.26 4.70 -37.64
CA ILE A 19 33.22 6.12 -38.00
C ILE A 19 34.59 6.78 -37.77
N PHE A 20 35.27 6.45 -36.67
CA PHE A 20 36.61 6.98 -36.38
C PHE A 20 37.61 6.64 -37.48
N PHE A 21 37.69 5.37 -37.88
CA PHE A 21 38.58 4.94 -38.96
C PHE A 21 38.18 5.48 -40.33
N MET A 22 36.89 5.71 -40.58
CA MET A 22 36.43 6.37 -41.80
C MET A 22 36.87 7.84 -41.85
N LEU A 23 36.88 8.54 -40.72
CA LEU A 23 37.22 9.96 -40.64
C LEU A 23 38.73 10.22 -40.61
N ILE A 24 39.53 9.28 -40.11
CA ILE A 24 40.99 9.49 -39.97
C ILE A 24 41.69 9.77 -41.30
N GLY A 25 41.19 9.17 -42.39
CA GLY A 25 41.75 9.34 -43.73
C GLY A 25 41.32 10.63 -44.43
N SER A 26 40.28 11.31 -43.95
CA SER A 26 39.76 12.54 -44.55
C SER A 26 40.11 13.79 -43.73
N ASN A 27 39.83 13.76 -42.42
CA ASN A 27 40.06 14.88 -41.53
C ASN A 27 40.35 14.40 -40.10
N ALA A 28 41.62 14.48 -39.70
CA ALA A 28 42.08 14.03 -38.39
C ALA A 28 41.39 14.75 -37.23
N PHE A 29 41.09 16.04 -37.35
CA PHE A 29 40.40 16.79 -36.30
C PHE A 29 38.96 16.30 -36.11
N ALA A 30 38.24 16.06 -37.21
CA ALA A 30 36.90 15.48 -37.16
C ALA A 30 36.90 14.07 -36.56
N ALA A 31 37.91 13.26 -36.88
CA ALA A 31 38.07 11.93 -36.29
C ALA A 31 38.26 11.99 -34.77
N VAL A 32 39.08 12.91 -34.25
CA VAL A 32 39.28 13.09 -32.80
C VAL A 32 37.98 13.51 -32.11
N LEU A 33 37.26 14.49 -32.66
CA LEU A 33 35.98 14.92 -32.11
C LEU A 33 34.93 13.80 -32.10
N ALA A 34 34.83 13.03 -33.19
CA ALA A 34 33.92 11.89 -33.30
C ALA A 34 34.31 10.75 -32.33
N GLY A 35 35.61 10.50 -32.14
CA GLY A 35 36.09 9.55 -31.14
C GLY A 35 35.72 9.96 -29.72
N PHE A 36 35.95 11.22 -29.36
CA PHE A 36 35.59 11.74 -28.04
C PHE A 36 34.09 11.71 -27.78
N SER A 37 33.27 12.10 -28.77
CA SER A 37 31.81 12.06 -28.64
C SER A 37 31.30 10.62 -28.50
N SER A 38 31.89 9.66 -29.22
CA SER A 38 31.57 8.23 -29.07
C SER A 38 31.91 7.72 -27.67
N LEU A 39 33.08 8.06 -27.13
CA LEU A 39 33.46 7.70 -25.76
C LEU A 39 32.52 8.28 -24.70
N LEU A 40 32.14 9.55 -24.84
CA LEU A 40 31.14 10.18 -23.97
C LEU A 40 29.79 9.47 -24.02
N GLN A 41 29.32 9.12 -25.22
CA GLN A 41 28.08 8.38 -25.38
C GLN A 41 28.15 6.99 -24.75
N ILE A 42 29.26 6.26 -24.92
CA ILE A 42 29.50 4.96 -24.28
C ILE A 42 29.43 5.09 -22.75
N ALA A 43 30.08 6.11 -22.18
CA ALA A 43 30.07 6.36 -20.73
C ALA A 43 28.66 6.67 -20.21
N LEU A 44 27.90 7.48 -20.94
CA LEU A 44 26.49 7.78 -20.61
C LEU A 44 25.63 6.52 -20.64
N THR A 45 25.73 5.72 -21.71
CA THR A 45 24.98 4.47 -21.85
C THR A 45 25.34 3.49 -20.74
N PHE A 46 26.62 3.37 -20.38
CA PHE A 46 27.06 2.55 -19.25
C PHE A 46 26.48 3.03 -17.92
N SER A 47 26.50 4.34 -17.67
CA SER A 47 25.90 4.93 -16.47
C SER A 47 24.40 4.65 -16.38
N VAL A 48 23.67 4.70 -17.50
CA VAL A 48 22.24 4.34 -17.55
C VAL A 48 22.03 2.86 -17.23
N ILE A 49 22.88 1.96 -17.73
CA ILE A 49 22.80 0.52 -17.42
C ILE A 49 22.95 0.31 -15.90
N CYS A 50 24.00 0.84 -15.29
CA CYS A 50 24.23 0.68 -13.84
C CYS A 50 23.08 1.26 -13.00
N ASN A 51 22.57 2.43 -13.39
CA ASN A 51 21.40 3.02 -12.72
C ASN A 51 20.15 2.16 -12.88
N THR A 52 19.93 1.58 -14.06
CA THR A 52 18.79 0.70 -14.34
C THR A 52 18.84 -0.56 -13.47
N GLU A 53 20.02 -1.14 -13.27
CA GLU A 53 20.22 -2.29 -12.37
C GLU A 53 19.92 -1.95 -10.92
N GLY A 54 20.40 -0.81 -10.43
CA GLY A 54 20.10 -0.33 -9.09
C GLY A 54 18.60 -0.09 -8.86
N VAL A 55 17.91 0.47 -9.86
CA VAL A 55 16.45 0.69 -9.80
C VAL A 55 15.69 -0.64 -9.83
N GLU A 56 16.10 -1.61 -10.65
CA GLU A 56 15.48 -2.94 -10.69
C GLU A 56 15.57 -3.62 -9.32
N GLN A 57 16.75 -3.58 -8.68
CA GLN A 57 16.94 -4.11 -7.33
C GLN A 57 16.07 -3.40 -6.27
N LEU A 58 16.03 -2.06 -6.28
CA LEU A 58 15.17 -1.31 -5.37
C LEU A 58 13.69 -1.64 -5.56
N SER A 59 13.27 -1.84 -6.81
CA SER A 59 11.89 -2.20 -7.12
C SER A 59 11.52 -3.57 -6.55
N GLU A 60 12.42 -4.55 -6.62
CA GLU A 60 12.22 -5.87 -6.02
C GLU A 60 12.08 -5.79 -4.50
N GLU A 61 13.00 -5.08 -3.82
CA GLU A 61 12.95 -4.88 -2.37
C GLU A 61 11.66 -4.20 -1.92
N THR A 62 11.20 -3.18 -2.63
CA THR A 62 9.93 -2.50 -2.30
C THR A 62 8.71 -3.40 -2.51
N THR A 63 8.69 -4.23 -3.55
CA THR A 63 7.60 -5.21 -3.76
C THR A 63 7.58 -6.27 -2.66
N TRP A 64 8.75 -6.77 -2.26
CA TRP A 64 8.90 -7.72 -1.17
C TRP A 64 8.45 -7.13 0.17
N LEU A 65 8.91 -5.92 0.50
CA LEU A 65 8.51 -5.22 1.72
C LEU A 65 7.00 -4.99 1.78
N ARG A 66 6.38 -4.54 0.67
CA ARG A 66 4.92 -4.38 0.59
C ARG A 66 4.19 -5.71 0.81
N GLN A 67 4.68 -6.80 0.21
CA GLN A 67 4.07 -8.11 0.39
C GLN A 67 4.20 -8.60 1.84
N LYS A 68 5.34 -8.35 2.48
CA LYS A 68 5.57 -8.70 3.89
C LYS A 68 4.68 -7.88 4.82
N LEU A 69 4.55 -6.58 4.57
CA LEU A 69 3.64 -5.68 5.31
C LEU A 69 2.20 -6.19 5.21
N LYS A 70 1.74 -6.54 3.99
CA LYS A 70 0.40 -7.08 3.77
C LYS A 70 0.15 -8.38 4.54
N ARG A 71 1.12 -9.31 4.56
CA ARG A 71 1.01 -10.55 5.35
C ARG A 71 0.93 -10.29 6.86
N LEU A 72 1.69 -9.31 7.36
CA LEU A 72 1.63 -8.92 8.76
C LEU A 72 0.30 -8.24 9.10
N GLU A 73 -0.21 -7.39 8.21
CA GLU A 73 -1.54 -6.77 8.35
C GLU A 73 -2.65 -7.84 8.40
N GLU A 74 -2.61 -8.83 7.50
CA GLU A 74 -3.54 -9.96 7.50
C GLU A 74 -3.42 -10.84 8.77
N ALA A 75 -2.20 -11.05 9.28
CA ALA A 75 -1.97 -11.82 10.51
C ALA A 75 -2.46 -11.10 11.77
N VAL A 76 -2.37 -9.76 11.80
CA VAL A 76 -2.84 -8.94 12.93
C VAL A 76 -4.35 -8.71 12.86
N ASN A 77 -4.94 -8.64 11.65
CA ASN A 77 -6.37 -8.38 11.47
C ASN A 77 -7.08 -9.54 10.74
N PRO A 78 -7.70 -10.50 11.47
CA PRO A 78 -8.42 -11.61 10.88
C PRO A 78 -9.62 -11.19 10.00
N TYR A 79 -10.05 -9.93 10.03
CA TYR A 79 -11.27 -9.44 9.37
C TYR A 79 -11.02 -8.68 8.04
N ASN A 80 -9.78 -8.49 7.59
CA ASN A 80 -9.48 -7.62 6.42
C ASN A 80 -9.39 -8.36 5.05
N SER A 81 -9.83 -9.62 4.95
CA SER A 81 -9.82 -10.34 3.67
C SER A 81 -10.94 -9.84 2.73
N PRO A 82 -10.67 -9.50 1.46
CA PRO A 82 -11.68 -9.00 0.51
C PRO A 82 -12.75 -10.04 0.11
N LYS A 83 -12.62 -11.29 0.57
CA LYS A 83 -13.70 -12.29 0.50
C LYS A 83 -14.69 -12.23 1.68
N SER A 84 -14.49 -11.34 2.64
CA SER A 84 -15.44 -11.09 3.73
C SER A 84 -16.56 -10.13 3.32
N ALA A 85 -17.04 -10.24 2.08
CA ALA A 85 -18.32 -9.70 1.67
C ALA A 85 -19.38 -10.81 1.76
N VAL A 86 -19.55 -11.36 2.97
CA VAL A 86 -20.80 -12.03 3.36
C VAL A 86 -21.11 -11.59 4.80
N PRO A 87 -22.26 -10.94 5.03
CA PRO A 87 -22.73 -10.58 6.37
C PRO A 87 -23.19 -11.84 7.12
N ALA A 88 -23.26 -11.75 8.45
CA ALA A 88 -23.87 -12.71 9.36
C ALA A 88 -23.02 -13.94 9.76
N ALA A 89 -22.38 -13.79 10.93
CA ALA A 89 -22.72 -14.60 12.10
C ALA A 89 -22.04 -13.98 13.34
N TYR A 90 -22.45 -12.77 13.74
CA TYR A 90 -22.36 -12.45 15.16
C TYR A 90 -23.36 -13.40 15.83
N HIS A 91 -22.85 -14.51 16.36
CA HIS A 91 -23.60 -15.34 17.29
C HIS A 91 -24.25 -14.39 18.28
N GLY A 92 -25.59 -14.43 18.36
CA GLY A 92 -26.40 -13.52 19.15
C GLY A 92 -25.82 -13.36 20.55
N GLU A 93 -25.03 -12.31 20.74
CA GLU A 93 -24.57 -11.95 22.05
C GLU A 93 -25.82 -11.54 22.81
N VAL A 94 -26.09 -12.25 23.89
CA VAL A 94 -27.23 -11.94 24.73
C VAL A 94 -26.79 -10.81 25.66
N ALA A 95 -27.49 -9.67 25.60
CA ALA A 95 -27.13 -8.53 26.41
C ALA A 95 -27.18 -8.88 27.91
N ARG A 96 -26.05 -8.69 28.62
CA ARG A 96 -25.95 -8.96 30.06
C ARG A 96 -26.70 -7.95 30.94
N GLY A 97 -27.08 -6.81 30.36
CA GLY A 97 -27.81 -5.74 31.04
C GLY A 97 -28.73 -5.01 30.07
N THR A 98 -29.48 -4.05 30.58
CA THR A 98 -30.27 -3.15 29.74
C THR A 98 -29.36 -2.36 28.81
N TRP A 99 -29.70 -2.32 27.52
CA TRP A 99 -28.90 -1.68 26.48
C TRP A 99 -29.76 -0.75 25.64
N GLU A 100 -29.17 0.32 25.13
CA GLU A 100 -29.82 1.26 24.21
C GLU A 100 -29.32 0.99 22.79
N CYS A 101 -30.25 0.82 21.85
CA CYS A 101 -29.92 0.56 20.46
C CYS A 101 -29.37 1.82 19.79
N VAL A 102 -28.12 1.80 19.33
CA VAL A 102 -27.52 2.97 18.64
C VAL A 102 -28.23 3.34 17.33
N LYS A 103 -28.99 2.40 16.73
CA LYS A 103 -29.69 2.62 15.47
C LYS A 103 -30.99 3.43 15.63
N CYS A 104 -31.74 3.19 16.71
CA CYS A 104 -33.08 3.78 16.89
C CYS A 104 -33.35 4.34 18.28
N GLY A 105 -32.39 4.31 19.20
CA GLY A 105 -32.52 4.81 20.58
C GLY A 105 -33.45 3.98 21.48
N THR A 106 -33.95 2.83 21.00
CA THR A 106 -34.83 1.98 21.81
C THR A 106 -34.03 1.29 22.92
N VAL A 107 -34.52 1.37 24.15
CA VAL A 107 -33.96 0.68 25.31
C VAL A 107 -34.50 -0.75 25.37
N ASN A 108 -33.62 -1.74 25.20
CA ASN A 108 -33.93 -3.16 25.20
C ASN A 108 -33.50 -3.80 26.53
N LYS A 109 -34.19 -4.87 26.94
CA LYS A 109 -33.95 -5.56 28.21
C LYS A 109 -32.69 -6.44 28.15
N ALA A 110 -32.11 -6.73 29.30
CA ALA A 110 -31.14 -7.82 29.44
C ALA A 110 -31.74 -9.13 28.91
N GLY A 111 -30.93 -10.01 28.35
CA GLY A 111 -31.42 -11.26 27.76
C GLY A 111 -31.83 -11.16 26.30
N THR A 112 -31.76 -9.99 25.67
CA THR A 112 -32.09 -9.80 24.25
C THR A 112 -30.84 -9.74 23.38
N ASP A 113 -30.89 -10.40 22.23
CA ASP A 113 -29.84 -10.42 21.18
C ASP A 113 -30.18 -9.49 20.00
N THR A 114 -31.40 -8.96 19.97
CA THR A 114 -31.95 -8.12 18.90
C THR A 114 -32.82 -7.02 19.48
N CYS A 115 -32.81 -5.87 18.80
CA CYS A 115 -33.63 -4.73 19.20
C CYS A 115 -35.11 -5.02 18.94
N GLN A 116 -35.93 -4.85 19.96
CA GLN A 116 -37.39 -5.06 19.94
C GLN A 116 -38.15 -4.10 19.02
N SER A 117 -37.51 -3.01 18.57
CA SER A 117 -38.13 -1.99 17.72
C SER A 117 -37.69 -2.07 16.26
N CYS A 118 -36.38 -2.19 16.00
CA CYS A 118 -35.83 -2.11 14.63
C CYS A 118 -35.13 -3.39 14.14
N GLY A 119 -35.09 -4.44 14.97
CA GLY A 119 -34.46 -5.73 14.63
C GLY A 119 -32.93 -5.70 14.52
N ALA A 120 -32.26 -4.59 14.88
CA ALA A 120 -30.80 -4.54 14.88
C ALA A 120 -30.21 -5.51 15.92
N ALA A 121 -29.17 -6.24 15.55
CA ALA A 121 -28.47 -7.16 16.46
C ALA A 121 -27.75 -6.40 17.58
N TYR A 122 -27.74 -6.98 18.78
CA TYR A 122 -26.91 -6.53 19.89
C TYR A 122 -25.42 -6.82 19.60
N SER A 123 -24.55 -5.96 20.11
CA SER A 123 -23.09 -6.13 20.11
C SER A 123 -22.55 -5.37 21.32
N ALA A 124 -21.74 -6.01 22.15
CA ALA A 124 -21.20 -5.37 23.34
C ALA A 124 -20.24 -4.21 23.03
N GLU A 125 -19.60 -4.23 21.85
CA GLU A 125 -18.70 -3.16 21.38
C GLU A 125 -19.47 -1.90 20.98
N ILE A 126 -20.65 -2.09 20.38
CA ILE A 126 -21.43 -1.00 19.79
C ILE A 126 -22.50 -0.50 20.76
N ASN A 127 -23.14 -1.41 21.49
CA ASN A 127 -24.24 -1.13 22.41
C ASN A 127 -23.78 -1.45 23.85
N PRO A 128 -23.08 -0.51 24.54
CA PRO A 128 -22.64 -0.75 25.89
C PRO A 128 -23.85 -0.94 26.81
N THR A 129 -23.88 -2.06 27.54
CA THR A 129 -24.92 -2.26 28.56
C THR A 129 -24.70 -1.29 29.70
N SER A 130 -25.76 -0.59 30.11
CA SER A 130 -25.73 0.15 31.36
C SER A 130 -25.51 -0.85 32.51
N ASN A 131 -24.35 -0.76 33.18
CA ASN A 131 -24.07 -1.55 34.37
C ASN A 131 -25.11 -1.19 35.44
N PRO A 132 -25.91 -2.14 35.97
CA PRO A 132 -26.89 -1.86 37.02
C PRO A 132 -26.25 -1.31 38.32
N TYR A 133 -24.94 -1.47 38.50
CA TYR A 133 -24.15 -0.93 39.63
C TYR A 133 -23.38 0.36 39.29
N ALA A 134 -23.44 0.86 38.06
CA ALA A 134 -22.84 2.15 37.74
C ALA A 134 -23.70 3.27 38.33
N LYS A 135 -23.22 3.90 39.42
CA LYS A 135 -23.81 5.12 39.96
C LYS A 135 -24.01 6.11 38.81
N LYS A 136 -25.25 6.51 38.53
CA LYS A 136 -25.56 7.56 37.54
C LYS A 136 -24.72 8.79 37.92
N LYS A 137 -23.74 9.16 37.10
CA LYS A 137 -23.15 10.50 37.21
C LYS A 137 -24.29 11.49 36.96
N PRO A 138 -24.51 12.49 37.84
CA PRO A 138 -25.52 13.50 37.61
C PRO A 138 -25.28 14.12 36.24
N ARG A 139 -26.32 14.15 35.40
CA ARG A 139 -26.28 14.86 34.12
C ARG A 139 -26.13 16.33 34.50
N VAL A 140 -24.91 16.87 34.43
CA VAL A 140 -24.64 18.29 34.67
C VAL A 140 -25.43 19.04 33.59
N SER A 141 -26.58 19.59 33.97
CA SER A 141 -27.37 20.47 33.13
C SER A 141 -26.52 21.71 32.89
N ARG A 142 -25.95 21.84 31.69
CA ARG A 142 -25.35 23.09 31.24
C ARG A 142 -26.50 24.06 30.95
N PHE A 143 -27.06 24.62 32.02
CA PHE A 143 -27.95 25.76 32.03
C PHE A 143 -27.59 26.65 33.22
N VAL A 144 -26.74 27.65 32.96
CA VAL A 144 -26.65 28.93 33.70
C VAL A 144 -26.06 29.90 32.67
N LYS A 145 -26.90 30.68 31.97
CA LYS A 145 -27.39 32.04 32.27
C LYS A 145 -26.48 33.09 31.65
#